data_AF-A0A7S0GK75-F1
#
_entry.id   AF-A0A7S0GK75-F1
#
_cell.length_a   1.000
_cell.length_b   1.000
_cell.length_c   1.000
_cell.angle_alpha   90.00
_cell.angle_beta   90.00
_cell.angle_gamma   90.00
#
_symmetry.space_group_name_H-M   'P 1'
#
loop_
_entity.id
_entity.type
_entity.pdbx_description
1 polymer ?
#
loop_
_entity_poly.entity_id
_entity_poly.type
_entity_poly.pdbx_seq_one_letter_code
_entity_poly.pdbx_strand_id
1 'polypeptide(L)'
;TLQLSTRPLIDGDCIPLTTDLTRKYRDPVSHYTARASAVTVNGRPFLSGSTRKPIYVIFDTGVTGMVVSEDLYDERYRMARENREKSLWGNVTLSFSTRDGGVPDVD
;
A
#
# COMPACT_ATOMS: atom_id res chain seq x y z
N THR A 1 -26.23 -19.52 3.03
CA THR A 1 -26.00 -18.15 2.55
C THR A 1 -24.96 -17.52 3.44
N LEU A 2 -23.81 -17.11 2.88
CA LEU A 2 -22.78 -16.39 3.65
C LEU A 2 -23.22 -14.93 3.76
N GLN A 3 -23.44 -14.45 4.98
CA GLN A 3 -23.82 -13.05 5.23
C GLN A 3 -22.58 -12.32 5.75
N LEU A 4 -21.95 -11.52 4.89
CA LEU A 4 -20.79 -10.71 5.26
C LEU A 4 -21.26 -9.50 6.07
N SER A 5 -20.53 -9.17 7.13
CA SER A 5 -20.80 -7.98 7.94
C SER A 5 -20.64 -6.72 7.07
N THR A 6 -21.66 -5.86 7.07
CA THR A 6 -21.62 -4.53 6.45
C THR A 6 -21.15 -3.44 7.42
N ARG A 7 -20.81 -3.82 8.65
CA ARG A 7 -20.32 -2.92 9.70
C ARG A 7 -18.92 -3.34 10.14
N PRO A 8 -18.03 -2.39 10.45
CA PRO A 8 -16.72 -2.70 11.03
C PRO A 8 -16.91 -3.49 12.33
N LEU A 9 -16.04 -4.48 12.55
CA LEU A 9 -16.05 -5.28 13.78
C LEU A 9 -15.54 -4.47 14.99
N ILE A 10 -14.71 -3.46 14.74
CA ILE A 10 -14.07 -2.61 15.75
C ILE A 10 -14.51 -1.17 15.50
N ASP A 11 -15.00 -0.50 16.55
CA ASP A 11 -15.31 0.92 16.53
C ASP A 11 -14.02 1.68 16.90
N GLY A 12 -13.37 2.29 15.90
CA GLY A 12 -12.06 2.89 16.07
C GLY A 12 -11.41 3.33 14.75
N ASP A 13 -10.30 4.05 14.90
CA ASP A 13 -9.50 4.53 13.78
C ASP A 13 -8.93 3.34 12.99
N CYS A 14 -9.15 3.34 11.67
CA CYS A 14 -8.90 2.16 10.85
C CYS A 14 -8.48 2.51 9.42
N ILE A 15 -7.94 1.51 8.72
CA ILE A 15 -7.72 1.59 7.28
C ILE A 15 -9.07 1.48 6.57
N PRO A 16 -9.46 2.45 5.72
CA PRO A 16 -10.77 2.45 5.08
C PRO A 16 -10.91 1.38 3.99
N LEU A 17 -12.15 0.92 3.84
CA LEU A 17 -12.58 0.12 2.68
C LEU A 17 -12.94 1.07 1.52
N THR A 18 -12.52 0.72 0.30
CA THR A 18 -12.89 1.44 -0.92
C THR A 18 -13.43 0.51 -2.01
N THR A 19 -14.28 1.05 -2.88
CA THR A 19 -14.79 0.42 -4.11
C THR A 19 -14.34 1.17 -5.37
N ASP A 20 -13.28 1.99 -5.27
CA ASP A 20 -12.81 2.85 -6.38
C ASP A 20 -12.48 2.07 -7.67
N LEU A 21 -12.05 0.82 -7.52
CA LEU A 21 -11.73 -0.06 -8.66
C LEU A 21 -12.98 -0.56 -9.40
N THR A 22 -14.15 -0.56 -8.76
CA THR A 22 -15.40 -1.07 -9.36
C THR A 22 -15.80 -0.29 -10.61
N ARG A 23 -15.71 1.04 -10.59
CA ARG A 23 -16.17 1.86 -11.74
C ARG A 23 -15.35 1.64 -12.99
N LYS A 24 -14.03 1.56 -12.85
CA LYS A 24 -13.10 1.49 -13.99
C LYS A 24 -12.79 0.05 -14.41
N TYR A 25 -12.61 -0.83 -13.45
CA TYR A 25 -12.13 -2.19 -13.68
C TYR A 25 -13.22 -3.26 -13.45
N ARG A 26 -14.43 -2.86 -13.05
CA ARG A 26 -15.54 -3.77 -12.71
C ARG A 26 -15.19 -4.77 -11.63
N ASP A 27 -14.26 -4.38 -10.76
CA ASP A 27 -13.90 -5.16 -9.59
C ASP A 27 -15.09 -5.22 -8.63
N PRO A 28 -15.63 -6.43 -8.35
CA PRO A 28 -16.79 -6.58 -7.47
C PRO A 28 -16.43 -6.49 -5.98
N VAL A 29 -15.14 -6.40 -5.63
CA VAL A 29 -14.66 -6.48 -4.26
C VAL A 29 -14.37 -5.09 -3.68
N SER A 30 -14.65 -4.93 -2.38
CA SER A 30 -14.18 -3.78 -1.60
C SER A 30 -12.80 -4.07 -1.03
N HIS A 31 -11.89 -3.12 -1.15
CA HIS A 31 -10.49 -3.28 -0.76
C HIS A 31 -10.15 -2.46 0.46
N TYR A 32 -9.41 -3.03 1.41
CA TYR A 32 -8.76 -2.23 2.45
C TYR A 32 -7.63 -1.47 1.79
N THR A 33 -7.70 -0.14 1.80
CA THR A 33 -6.73 0.69 1.11
C THR A 33 -6.30 1.88 1.93
N ALA A 34 -5.02 2.24 1.77
CA ALA A 34 -4.50 3.48 2.32
C ALA A 34 -3.58 4.16 1.30
N ARG A 35 -3.53 5.47 1.38
CA ARG A 35 -2.46 6.23 0.74
C ARG A 35 -1.21 6.15 1.63
N ALA A 36 -0.09 5.71 1.06
CA ALA A 36 1.18 5.75 1.77
C ALA A 36 1.65 7.21 1.93
N SER A 37 2.00 7.59 3.16
CA SER A 37 2.60 8.89 3.49
C SER A 37 4.12 8.86 3.29
N ALA A 38 4.75 7.70 3.51
CA ALA A 38 6.16 7.46 3.22
C ALA A 38 6.38 6.00 2.80
N VAL A 39 7.39 5.80 1.95
CA VAL A 39 7.86 4.47 1.56
C VAL A 39 9.38 4.46 1.68
N THR A 40 9.89 3.50 2.44
CA THR A 40 11.33 3.25 2.56
C THR A 40 11.64 1.82 2.16
N VAL A 41 12.75 1.65 1.45
CA VAL A 41 13.24 0.36 0.96
C VAL A 41 14.70 0.25 1.36
N ASN A 42 15.05 -0.81 2.09
CA ASN A 42 16.38 -1.04 2.66
C ASN A 42 16.91 0.19 3.44
N GLY A 43 16.03 0.84 4.21
CA GLY A 43 16.35 2.03 5.01
C GLY A 43 16.51 3.33 4.21
N ARG A 44 16.27 3.31 2.89
CA ARG A 44 16.36 4.50 2.03
C ARG A 44 14.96 4.97 1.62
N PRO A 45 14.70 6.29 1.57
CA PRO A 45 13.47 6.80 0.99
C PRO A 45 13.35 6.36 -0.47
N PHE A 46 12.26 5.64 -0.78
CA PHE A 46 11.95 5.25 -2.16
C PHE A 46 11.30 6.40 -2.94
N LEU A 47 10.66 7.31 -2.21
CA LEU A 47 9.99 8.49 -2.75
C LEU A 47 10.81 9.75 -2.50
N SER A 48 11.83 9.99 -3.32
CA SER A 48 12.51 11.28 -3.39
C SER A 48 12.16 11.97 -4.72
N GLY A 49 10.96 12.57 -4.77
CA GLY A 49 10.63 13.64 -5.72
C GLY A 49 10.27 13.30 -7.17
N SER A 50 10.49 12.09 -7.69
CA SER A 50 10.24 11.78 -9.12
C SER A 50 8.78 11.40 -9.43
N THR A 51 8.09 10.68 -8.54
CA THR A 51 6.70 10.26 -8.73
C THR A 51 5.73 11.27 -8.12
N ARG A 52 5.17 12.16 -8.95
CA ARG A 52 4.08 13.08 -8.53
C ARG A 52 2.78 12.35 -8.15
N LYS A 53 2.68 11.04 -8.44
CA LYS A 53 1.48 10.26 -8.20
C LYS A 53 1.47 9.72 -6.76
N PRO A 54 0.36 9.85 -6.02
CA PRO A 54 0.22 9.20 -4.72
C PRO A 54 0.34 7.68 -4.88
N ILE A 55 1.03 7.02 -3.94
CA ILE A 55 1.04 5.56 -3.85
C ILE A 55 -0.15 5.13 -3.00
N TYR A 56 -1.02 4.32 -3.59
CA TYR A 56 -2.08 3.61 -2.87
C TYR A 56 -1.66 2.17 -2.64
N VAL A 57 -1.97 1.66 -1.46
CA VAL A 57 -1.66 0.30 -1.03
C VAL A 57 -2.96 -0.43 -0.78
N ILE A 58 -3.08 -1.64 -1.32
CA ILE A 58 -4.15 -2.58 -1.01
C ILE A 58 -3.59 -3.59 -0.01
N PHE A 59 -4.27 -3.76 1.12
CA PHE A 59 -3.92 -4.77 2.11
C PHE A 59 -4.66 -6.07 1.77
N ASP A 60 -3.96 -6.96 1.07
CA ASP A 60 -4.52 -8.22 0.58
C ASP A 60 -3.79 -9.42 1.19
N THR A 61 -4.45 -10.13 2.09
CA THR A 61 -3.92 -11.35 2.70
C THR A 61 -3.97 -12.57 1.77
N GLY A 62 -4.68 -12.48 0.64
CA GLY A 62 -4.79 -13.52 -0.38
C GLY A 62 -3.62 -13.54 -1.37
N VAL A 63 -2.72 -12.57 -1.29
CA VAL A 63 -1.55 -12.45 -2.18
C VAL A 63 -0.30 -12.98 -1.50
N THR A 64 0.41 -13.89 -2.17
CA THR A 64 1.75 -14.30 -1.75
C THR A 64 2.78 -13.30 -2.26
N GLY A 65 3.38 -12.54 -1.35
CA GLY A 65 4.40 -11.54 -1.67
C GLY A 65 3.82 -10.14 -1.88
N MET A 66 4.53 -9.30 -2.64
CA MET A 66 4.13 -7.91 -2.90
C MET A 66 3.93 -7.70 -4.39
N VAL A 67 2.73 -7.30 -4.77
CA VAL A 67 2.42 -6.85 -6.13
C VAL A 67 2.58 -5.34 -6.18
N VAL A 68 3.33 -4.86 -7.17
CA VAL A 68 3.59 -3.44 -7.40
C VAL A 68 3.22 -3.08 -8.83
N SER A 69 2.86 -1.83 -9.08
CA SER A 69 2.68 -1.36 -10.45
C SER A 69 4.02 -1.33 -11.19
N GLU A 70 3.98 -1.51 -12.50
CA GLU A 70 5.16 -1.46 -13.39
C GLU A 70 6.00 -0.19 -13.16
N ASP A 71 5.37 0.99 -13.14
CA ASP A 71 6.02 2.28 -12.84
C ASP A 71 6.86 2.25 -11.54
N LEU A 72 6.37 1.58 -10.49
CA LEU A 72 7.06 1.49 -9.19
C LEU A 72 8.17 0.44 -9.23
N TYR A 73 7.94 -0.66 -9.94
CA TYR A 73 8.95 -1.70 -10.12
C TYR A 73 10.17 -1.15 -10.87
N ASP A 74 9.95 -0.46 -11.99
CA ASP A 74 11.01 0.06 -12.85
C ASP A 74 11.83 1.13 -12.15
N GLU A 75 11.17 2.06 -11.45
CA GLU A 75 11.86 3.09 -10.67
C GLU A 75 12.70 2.45 -9.56
N ARG A 76 12.14 1.44 -8.87
CA ARG A 76 12.89 0.74 -7.82
C ARG A 76 14.08 -0.02 -8.39
N TYR A 77 13.89 -0.67 -9.53
CA TYR A 77 14.94 -1.40 -10.21
C TYR A 77 16.10 -0.48 -10.59
N ARG A 78 15.80 0.69 -11.15
CA ARG A 78 16.79 1.74 -11.44
C ARG A 78 17.56 2.14 -10.18
N MET A 79 16.86 2.51 -9.11
CA MET A 79 17.49 2.91 -7.83
C MET A 79 18.36 1.82 -7.23
N ALA A 80 17.92 0.56 -7.25
CA ALA A 80 18.67 -0.57 -6.69
C ALA A 80 20.00 -0.76 -7.42
N ARG A 81 20.00 -0.58 -8.75
CA ARG A 81 21.19 -0.70 -9.60
C ARG A 81 22.15 0.46 -9.35
N GLU A 82 21.64 1.69 -9.27
CA GLU A 82 22.43 2.89 -8.93
C GLU A 82 23.10 2.74 -7.55
N ASN A 83 22.35 2.23 -6.56
CA ASN A 83 22.83 2.02 -5.20
C ASN A 83 23.65 0.72 -5.01
N ARG A 84 23.80 -0.11 -6.05
CA ARG A 84 24.46 -1.44 -5.99
C ARG A 84 23.91 -2.34 -4.88
N GLU A 85 22.61 -2.33 -4.70
CA GLU A 85 21.93 -3.11 -3.66
C GLU A 85 21.89 -4.60 -4.01
N LYS A 86 22.01 -5.46 -2.99
CA LYS A 86 21.97 -6.92 -3.17
C LYS A 86 20.57 -7.46 -3.46
N SER A 87 19.54 -6.76 -3.02
CA SER A 87 18.14 -7.15 -3.14
C SER A 87 17.31 -6.02 -3.73
N LEU A 88 16.42 -6.35 -4.66
CA LEU A 88 15.52 -5.36 -5.25
C LEU A 88 14.59 -4.75 -4.21
N TRP A 89 13.93 -5.53 -3.36
CA TRP A 89 13.00 -4.98 -2.37
C TRP A 89 13.50 -5.15 -0.93
N GLY A 90 14.08 -6.30 -0.57
CA GLY A 90 14.64 -6.50 0.77
C GLY A 90 13.63 -6.15 1.88
N ASN A 91 13.97 -5.19 2.75
CA ASN A 91 13.03 -4.67 3.74
C ASN A 91 12.26 -3.46 3.17
N VAL A 92 10.94 -3.54 3.17
CA VAL A 92 10.05 -2.44 2.78
C VAL A 92 9.27 -1.99 4.00
N THR A 93 9.36 -0.70 4.33
CA THR A 93 8.59 -0.08 5.41
C THR A 93 7.68 1.00 4.81
N LEU A 94 6.41 0.92 5.14
CA LEU A 94 5.37 1.83 4.67
C LEU A 94 4.80 2.58 5.87
N SER A 95 4.61 3.88 5.71
CA SER A 95 3.90 4.72 6.68
C SER A 95 2.57 5.14 6.09
N PHE A 96 1.53 5.14 6.92
CA PHE A 96 0.17 5.49 6.52
C PHE A 96 -0.42 6.46 7.53
N SER A 97 -1.38 7.25 7.06
CA SER A 97 -2.33 7.90 7.94
C SER A 97 -3.62 7.10 7.91
N THR A 98 -4.21 6.90 9.07
CA THR A 98 -5.53 6.29 9.25
C THR A 98 -6.65 7.26 8.84
N ARG A 99 -7.91 6.84 8.98
CA ARG A 99 -9.08 7.66 8.64
C ARG A 99 -9.08 9.01 9.37
N ASP A 100 -8.70 9.03 10.64
CA ASP A 100 -8.69 10.24 11.46
C ASP A 100 -7.33 10.97 11.44
N GLY A 101 -6.40 10.52 10.61
CA GLY A 101 -5.08 11.11 10.45
C GLY A 101 -4.04 10.65 11.47
N GLY A 102 -4.39 9.69 12.32
CA GLY A 102 -3.48 9.02 13.24
C GLY A 102 -2.47 8.11 12.54
N VAL A 103 -1.43 7.71 13.29
CA VAL A 103 -0.60 6.55 12.92
C VAL A 103 -1.27 5.33 13.55
N PRO A 104 -1.47 4.22 12.83
CA PRO A 104 -2.08 3.03 13.43
C PRO A 104 -1.20 2.55 14.59
N ASP A 105 -1.77 2.45 15.79
CA ASP A 105 -1.13 1.76 16.89
C ASP A 105 -1.06 0.27 16.54
N VAL A 106 0.16 -0.28 16.55
CA VAL A 106 0.41 -1.70 16.32
C VAL A 106 0.86 -2.27 17.65
N ASP A 107 -0.04 -2.96 18.35
CA ASP A 107 0.24 -3.73 19.56
C ASP A 107 1.14 -4.96 19.26
#